data_AF-F6IRX6-F1
#
_entry.id   AF-F6IRX6-F1
#
_cell.length_a   1.000
_cell.length_b   1.000
_cell.length_c   1.000
_cell.angle_alpha   90.00
_cell.angle_beta   90.00
_cell.angle_gamma   90.00
#
_symmetry.space_group_name_H-M   'P 1'
#
loop_
_entity.id
_entity.type
_entity.pdbx_description
1 polymer ?
#
loop_
_entity_poly.entity_id
_entity_poly.type
_entity_poly.pdbx_seq_one_letter_code
_entity_poly.pdbx_strand_id
1 'polypeptide(L)'
;MQPAEKRDLQQKYKLAPTYYGVIQITNERNHKIWIDVVPNLHNRWAFYQLNLNKNFYRANPLQTDWNQQSPADFSYQVLWQKETTAVTNMRATLKELKNKWLHDLQPFDEHGYNRRPKDWQED
;
A
#
# COMPACT_ATOMS: atom_id res chain seq x y z
N MET A 1 7.60 -9.25 -31.78
CA MET A 1 8.64 -9.64 -30.81
C MET A 1 9.14 -11.02 -31.18
N GLN A 2 10.45 -11.15 -31.38
CA GLN A 2 11.09 -12.44 -31.59
C GLN A 2 11.20 -13.22 -30.26
N PRO A 3 11.23 -14.58 -30.29
CA PRO A 3 11.28 -15.39 -29.07
C PRO A 3 12.47 -15.10 -28.14
N ALA A 4 13.61 -14.66 -28.68
CA ALA A 4 14.79 -14.28 -27.90
C ALA A 4 14.57 -12.99 -27.09
N GLU A 5 14.00 -11.95 -27.72
CA GLU A 5 13.67 -10.68 -27.07
C GLU A 5 12.69 -10.86 -25.90
N LYS A 6 11.72 -11.77 -26.05
CA LYS A 6 10.77 -12.11 -24.97
C LYS A 6 11.47 -12.79 -23.80
N ARG A 7 12.42 -13.70 -24.06
CA ARG A 7 13.18 -14.39 -23.00
C ARG A 7 14.10 -13.43 -22.26
N ASP A 8 14.82 -12.57 -22.97
CA ASP A 8 15.72 -11.58 -22.38
C ASP A 8 14.97 -10.56 -21.51
N LEU A 9 13.80 -10.11 -21.99
CA LEU A 9 12.94 -9.23 -21.21
C LEU A 9 12.46 -9.93 -19.94
N GLN A 10 12.01 -11.18 -20.03
CA GLN A 10 11.60 -11.98 -18.85
C GLN A 10 12.75 -12.19 -17.86
N GLN A 11 13.98 -12.43 -18.34
CA GLN A 11 15.16 -12.55 -17.46
C GLN A 11 15.50 -11.22 -16.77
N LYS A 12 15.49 -10.10 -17.50
CA LYS A 12 15.70 -8.76 -16.93
C LYS A 12 14.64 -8.44 -15.86
N TYR A 13 13.38 -8.80 -16.10
CA TYR A 13 12.31 -8.65 -15.10
C TYR A 13 12.54 -9.50 -13.84
N LYS A 14 13.06 -10.72 -13.97
CA LYS A 14 13.38 -11.59 -12.83
C LYS A 14 14.56 -11.08 -12.00
N LEU A 15 15.50 -10.38 -12.63
CA LEU A 15 16.71 -9.86 -12.00
C LEU A 15 16.53 -8.45 -11.44
N ALA A 16 15.46 -7.74 -11.81
CA ALA A 16 15.18 -6.41 -11.30
C ALA A 16 14.96 -6.46 -9.77
N PRO A 17 15.58 -5.55 -9.00
CA PRO A 17 15.33 -5.49 -7.56
C PRO A 17 13.86 -5.17 -7.31
N THR A 18 13.28 -5.89 -6.35
CA THR A 18 11.94 -5.58 -5.84
C THR A 18 12.09 -4.75 -4.57
N TYR A 19 11.12 -3.87 -4.35
CA TYR A 19 11.12 -2.97 -3.20
C TYR A 19 9.88 -3.23 -2.36
N TYR A 20 10.08 -3.39 -1.06
CA TYR A 20 8.99 -3.33 -0.09
C TYR A 20 8.90 -1.91 0.46
N GLY A 21 7.77 -1.55 1.03
CA GLY A 21 7.61 -0.19 1.53
C GLY A 21 6.27 0.13 2.14
N VAL A 22 6.09 1.42 2.41
CA VAL A 22 4.88 2.02 2.94
C VAL A 22 4.26 2.89 1.88
N ILE A 23 2.96 2.71 1.70
CA ILE A 23 2.14 3.48 0.76
C ILE A 23 1.11 4.27 1.53
N GLN A 24 0.68 5.38 0.95
CA GLN A 24 -0.44 6.19 1.41
C GLN A 24 -1.44 6.38 0.28
N ILE A 25 -2.72 6.26 0.61
CA ILE A 25 -3.84 6.73 -0.20
C ILE A 25 -4.46 7.91 0.56
N THR A 26 -4.51 9.09 -0.04
CA THR A 26 -5.14 10.28 0.54
C THR A 26 -6.47 10.51 -0.16
N ASN A 27 -7.52 10.76 0.61
CA ASN A 27 -8.74 11.34 0.06
C ASN A 27 -8.60 12.88 0.05
N GLU A 28 -8.55 13.47 -1.13
CA GLU A 28 -8.31 14.91 -1.30
C GLU A 28 -9.53 15.77 -0.92
N ARG A 29 -10.72 15.19 -0.79
CA ARG A 29 -11.93 15.91 -0.37
C ARG A 29 -12.04 16.12 1.13
N ASN A 30 -11.58 15.15 1.93
CA ASN A 30 -11.73 15.17 3.38
C ASN A 30 -10.39 15.04 4.13
N HIS A 31 -9.28 14.94 3.41
CA HIS A 31 -7.91 14.82 3.91
C HIS A 31 -7.63 13.59 4.77
N LYS A 32 -8.54 12.61 4.81
CA LYS A 32 -8.29 11.33 5.48
C LYS A 32 -7.27 10.53 4.71
N ILE A 33 -6.34 9.91 5.45
CA ILE A 33 -5.31 9.05 4.85
C ILE A 33 -5.52 7.59 5.21
N TRP A 34 -5.12 6.70 4.31
CA TRP A 34 -4.97 5.28 4.55
C TRP A 34 -3.55 4.86 4.24
N ILE A 35 -2.92 4.12 5.13
CA ILE A 35 -1.59 3.57 4.90
C ILE A 35 -1.57 2.05 4.90
N ASP A 36 -0.63 1.47 4.16
CA ASP A 36 -0.33 0.05 4.24
C ASP A 36 1.14 -0.24 3.98
N VAL A 37 1.56 -1.44 4.38
CA VAL A 37 2.89 -1.95 4.12
C VAL A 37 2.82 -3.08 3.12
N VAL A 38 3.70 -3.08 2.13
CA VAL A 38 3.64 -4.04 1.03
C VAL A 38 5.01 -4.67 0.78
N PRO A 39 5.07 -5.99 0.53
CA PRO A 39 6.33 -6.69 0.24
C PRO A 39 6.89 -6.36 -1.15
N ASN A 40 6.06 -5.78 -2.00
CA ASN A 40 6.44 -5.37 -3.35
C ASN A 40 5.60 -4.15 -3.78
N LEU A 41 6.25 -3.04 -4.11
CA LEU A 41 5.62 -1.80 -4.56
C LEU A 41 5.22 -1.82 -6.04
N HIS A 42 5.72 -2.78 -6.81
CA HIS A 42 5.43 -2.89 -8.24
C HIS A 42 3.92 -2.99 -8.49
N ASN A 43 3.39 -2.09 -9.34
CA ASN A 43 1.97 -1.96 -9.71
C ASN A 43 0.99 -1.86 -8.53
N ARG A 44 1.47 -1.40 -7.37
CA ARG A 44 0.67 -1.44 -6.14
C ARG A 44 -0.53 -0.51 -6.19
N TRP A 45 -0.43 0.65 -6.84
CA TRP A 45 -1.57 1.54 -7.01
C TRP A 45 -2.69 0.91 -7.82
N ALA A 46 -2.37 0.37 -9.00
CA ALA A 46 -3.34 -0.33 -9.85
C ALA A 46 -4.01 -1.51 -9.14
N PHE A 47 -3.26 -2.23 -8.29
CA PHE A 47 -3.82 -3.28 -7.43
C PHE A 47 -4.88 -2.73 -6.47
N TYR A 48 -4.61 -1.63 -5.76
CA TYR A 48 -5.60 -1.04 -4.85
C TYR A 48 -6.81 -0.48 -5.59
N GLN A 49 -6.62 0.25 -6.70
CA GLN A 49 -7.72 0.74 -7.52
C GLN A 49 -8.62 -0.41 -8.01
N LEU A 50 -8.04 -1.51 -8.51
CA LEU A 50 -8.82 -2.68 -8.93
C LEU A 50 -9.63 -3.25 -7.77
N ASN A 51 -9.04 -3.38 -6.58
CA ASN A 51 -9.73 -3.96 -5.42
C ASN A 51 -10.85 -3.04 -4.90
N LEU A 52 -10.60 -1.73 -4.87
CA LEU A 52 -11.59 -0.72 -4.51
C LEU A 52 -12.74 -0.70 -5.53
N ASN A 53 -12.45 -0.71 -6.83
CA ASN A 53 -13.45 -0.78 -7.90
C ASN A 53 -14.28 -2.07 -7.87
N LYS A 54 -13.73 -3.16 -7.33
CA LYS A 54 -14.42 -4.44 -7.16
C LYS A 54 -15.05 -4.61 -5.77
N ASN A 55 -15.04 -3.57 -4.95
CA ASN A 55 -15.66 -3.53 -3.63
C ASN A 55 -15.15 -4.66 -2.72
N PHE A 56 -13.84 -4.90 -2.71
CA PHE A 56 -13.21 -5.93 -1.87
C PHE A 56 -13.03 -5.50 -0.41
N TYR A 57 -12.98 -4.19 -0.12
CA TYR A 57 -12.75 -3.66 1.23
C TYR A 57 -14.04 -3.23 1.93
N ARG A 58 -15.14 -3.97 1.78
CA ARG A 58 -16.51 -3.56 2.18
C ARG A 58 -16.67 -3.08 3.62
N ALA A 59 -15.84 -3.58 4.53
CA ALA A 59 -15.87 -3.20 5.94
C ALA A 59 -15.03 -1.95 6.26
N ASN A 60 -14.26 -1.42 5.31
CA ASN A 60 -13.37 -0.28 5.50
C ASN A 60 -14.08 1.02 5.05
N PRO A 61 -14.10 2.09 5.86
CA PRO A 61 -14.68 3.38 5.46
C PRO A 61 -14.06 3.98 4.19
N LEU A 62 -12.81 3.68 3.86
CA LEU A 62 -12.19 4.05 2.57
C LEU A 62 -13.00 3.52 1.38
N GLN A 63 -13.55 2.31 1.48
CA GLN A 63 -14.37 1.72 0.43
C GLN A 63 -15.69 2.47 0.27
N THR A 64 -16.29 2.92 1.38
CA THR A 64 -17.50 3.73 1.36
C THR A 64 -17.26 5.03 0.60
N ASP A 65 -16.21 5.77 0.97
CA ASP A 65 -15.85 7.03 0.31
C ASP A 65 -15.50 6.81 -1.16
N TRP A 66 -14.72 5.76 -1.48
CA TRP A 66 -14.38 5.39 -2.86
C TRP A 66 -15.62 5.13 -3.73
N ASN A 67 -16.66 4.52 -3.17
CA ASN A 67 -17.90 4.24 -3.89
C ASN A 67 -18.75 5.50 -4.11
N GLN A 68 -18.57 6.54 -3.29
CA GLN A 68 -19.34 7.79 -3.35
C GLN A 68 -18.63 8.90 -4.14
N GLN A 69 -17.33 8.75 -4.37
CA GLN A 69 -16.45 9.77 -4.95
C GLN A 69 -15.79 9.26 -6.23
N SER A 70 -15.10 10.15 -6.94
CA SER A 70 -14.34 9.78 -8.13
C SER A 70 -12.98 9.21 -7.75
N PRO A 71 -12.42 8.21 -8.46
CA PRO A 71 -11.03 7.78 -8.28
C PRO A 71 -10.00 8.91 -8.38
N ALA A 72 -10.33 10.01 -9.08
CA ALA A 72 -9.48 11.20 -9.18
C ALA A 72 -9.44 12.04 -7.89
N ASP A 73 -10.38 11.82 -6.97
CA ASP A 73 -10.40 12.46 -5.65
C ASP A 73 -9.44 11.79 -4.66
N PHE A 74 -8.70 10.76 -5.10
CA PHE A 74 -7.74 10.04 -4.28
C PHE A 74 -6.35 10.09 -4.90
N SER A 75 -5.35 10.43 -4.09
CA SER A 75 -3.95 10.37 -4.48
C SER A 75 -3.25 9.16 -3.87
N TYR A 76 -2.20 8.69 -4.54
CA TYR A 76 -1.36 7.58 -4.08
C TYR A 76 0.09 8.04 -4.00
N GLN A 77 0.73 7.74 -2.87
CA GLN A 77 2.13 8.04 -2.64
C GLN A 77 2.86 6.85 -2.03
N VAL A 78 4.13 6.65 -2.41
CA VAL A 78 5.06 5.79 -1.66
C VAL A 78 5.76 6.67 -0.62
N LEU A 79 5.49 6.43 0.66
CA LEU A 79 6.07 7.19 1.77
C LEU A 79 7.50 6.75 2.06
N TRP A 80 7.77 5.44 1.92
CA TRP A 80 9.08 4.86 2.19
C TRP A 80 9.25 3.56 1.44
N GLN A 81 10.49 3.25 1.02
CA GLN A 81 10.82 2.00 0.37
C GLN A 81 12.24 1.52 0.67
N LYS A 82 12.45 0.20 0.56
CA LYS A 82 13.77 -0.43 0.62
C LYS A 82 13.81 -1.69 -0.24
N GLU A 83 14.98 -2.03 -0.75
CA GLU A 83 15.17 -3.25 -1.51
C GLU A 83 14.89 -4.50 -0.67
N THR A 84 14.22 -5.48 -1.27
CA THR A 84 13.84 -6.75 -0.64
C THR A 84 15.02 -7.71 -0.49
N THR A 85 16.12 -7.49 -1.20
CA THR A 85 17.27 -8.41 -1.31
C THR A 85 17.89 -8.82 0.02
N ALA A 86 17.89 -7.94 1.02
CA ALA A 86 18.46 -8.19 2.35
C ALA A 86 17.45 -8.64 3.41
N VAL A 87 16.19 -8.90 3.04
CA VAL A 87 15.13 -9.20 4.00
C VAL A 87 15.00 -10.71 4.21
N THR A 88 15.38 -11.19 5.40
CA THR A 88 15.29 -12.60 5.78
C THR A 88 13.86 -13.03 6.14
N ASN A 89 13.10 -12.16 6.83
CA ASN A 89 11.71 -12.41 7.20
C ASN A 89 10.82 -11.21 6.84
N MET A 90 10.25 -11.25 5.63
CA MET A 90 9.41 -10.18 5.11
C MET A 90 8.15 -9.94 5.95
N ARG A 91 7.54 -11.00 6.48
CA ARG A 91 6.32 -10.87 7.30
C ARG A 91 6.59 -10.10 8.60
N ALA A 92 7.67 -10.45 9.30
CA ALA A 92 8.07 -9.74 10.53
C ALA A 92 8.45 -8.28 10.23
N THR A 93 9.26 -8.08 9.19
CA THR A 93 9.70 -6.75 8.72
C THR A 93 8.51 -5.83 8.43
N LEU A 94 7.51 -6.32 7.69
CA LEU A 94 6.32 -5.54 7.38
C LEU A 94 5.47 -5.27 8.62
N LYS A 95 5.37 -6.23 9.56
CA LYS A 95 4.62 -6.03 10.81
C LYS A 95 5.23 -4.88 11.63
N GLU A 96 6.54 -4.89 11.81
CA GLU A 96 7.28 -3.83 12.52
C GLU A 96 7.12 -2.48 11.82
N LEU A 97 7.30 -2.47 10.50
CA LEU A 97 7.14 -1.27 9.69
C LEU A 97 5.72 -0.70 9.81
N LYS A 98 4.69 -1.55 9.75
CA LYS A 98 3.29 -1.11 9.88
C LYS A 98 3.02 -0.49 11.24
N ASN A 99 3.49 -1.15 12.29
CA ASN A 99 3.34 -0.63 13.65
C ASN A 99 4.01 0.73 13.79
N LYS A 100 5.26 0.89 13.34
CA LYS A 100 5.97 2.17 13.36
C LYS A 100 5.17 3.27 12.67
N TRP A 101 4.76 3.06 11.43
CA TRP A 101 4.07 4.10 10.65
C TRP A 101 2.65 4.41 11.15
N LEU A 102 1.98 3.43 11.76
CA LEU A 102 0.71 3.70 12.42
C LEU A 102 0.90 4.60 13.65
N HIS A 103 1.99 4.46 14.42
CA HIS A 103 2.28 5.34 15.57
C HIS A 103 2.68 6.73 15.11
N ASP A 104 3.52 6.81 14.07
CA ASP A 104 4.02 8.07 13.53
C ASP A 104 2.89 8.93 12.90
N LEU A 105 1.92 8.31 12.20
CA LEU A 105 0.88 9.04 11.44
C LEU A 105 -0.51 9.03 12.07
N GLN A 106 -0.79 8.09 12.99
CA GLN A 106 -2.10 7.87 13.60
C GLN A 106 -3.30 8.03 12.64
N PRO A 107 -3.35 7.32 11.50
CA PRO A 107 -4.35 7.52 10.45
C PRO A 107 -5.68 6.85 10.80
N PHE A 108 -6.26 7.21 11.94
CA PHE A 108 -7.45 6.60 12.53
C PHE A 108 -8.62 7.59 12.57
N ASP A 109 -9.84 7.04 12.55
CA ASP A 109 -11.10 7.77 12.76
C ASP A 109 -11.29 9.02 11.88
N GLU A 110 -11.10 10.21 12.45
CA GLU A 110 -11.22 11.50 11.76
C GLU A 110 -9.99 11.81 10.90
N HIS A 111 -8.83 11.26 11.27
CA HIS A 111 -7.55 11.50 10.61
C HIS A 111 -7.28 10.48 9.49
N GLY A 112 -7.98 9.35 9.48
CA GLY A 112 -7.76 8.34 8.46
C GLY A 112 -8.67 7.13 8.47
N TYR A 113 -8.36 6.18 7.60
CA TYR A 113 -9.15 5.00 7.31
C TYR A 113 -8.60 3.71 7.92
N ASN A 114 -7.43 3.77 8.57
CA ASN A 114 -6.88 2.59 9.23
C ASN A 114 -7.69 2.28 10.48
N ARG A 115 -7.69 1.00 10.85
CA ARG A 115 -8.18 0.57 12.16
C ARG A 115 -7.01 0.42 13.10
N ARG A 116 -7.18 0.81 14.36
CA ARG A 116 -6.21 0.51 15.41
C ARG A 116 -6.03 -1.02 15.51
N PRO A 117 -4.78 -1.52 15.60
CA PRO A 117 -4.49 -2.89 16.00
C PRO A 117 -5.18 -3.25 17.33
N LYS A 118 -5.42 -4.55 17.57
CA LYS A 118 -6.07 -5.00 18.80
C LYS A 118 -5.23 -4.73 20.05
N ASP A 119 -3.92 -4.78 19.88
CA ASP A 119 -2.87 -4.56 20.88
C ASP A 119 -2.31 -3.12 20.82
N TRP A 120 -3.08 -2.17 20.27
CA TRP A 120 -2.68 -0.78 20.20
C TRP A 120 -2.49 -0.18 21.58
N GLN A 121 -1.32 0.41 21.81
CA GLN A 121 -0.99 1.17 23.01
C GLN A 121 -0.70 2.60 22.56
N GLU A 122 -1.33 3.57 23.22
CA GLU A 122 -0.96 4.97 23.07
C GLU A 122 0.30 5.18 23.92
N ASP A 123 1.34 5.78 23.31
CA ASP A 123 2.59 6.12 24.00
C ASP A 123 2.39 7.19 25.08
#